data_AF-A0A940CQD8-F1
#
_entry.id   AF-A0A940CQD8-F1
#
_cell.length_a   1.000
_cell.length_b   1.000
_cell.length_c   1.000
_cell.angle_alpha   90.00
_cell.angle_beta   90.00
_cell.angle_gamma   90.00
#
_symmetry.space_group_name_H-M   'P 1'
#
loop_
_entity.id
_entity.type
_entity.pdbx_description
1 polymer ?
#
loop_
_entity_poly.entity_id
_entity_poly.type
_entity_poly.pdbx_seq_one_letter_code
_entity_poly.pdbx_strand_id
1 'polypeptide(L)' 'MKKIEKLSSYLQSNGFDTILLKATYLVKFPSGQTMVMDDKQAEELVHFIKQYPHLGPGMIEVLYLNKNQATSGTTPS' A
#
# COMPACT_ATOMS: atom_id res chain seq x y z
N MET A 1 -12.16 -13.32 11.20
CA MET A 1 -11.74 -13.32 9.78
C MET A 1 -12.28 -12.14 8.95
N LYS A 2 -12.65 -10.97 9.51
CA LYS A 2 -13.35 -9.92 8.72
C LYS A 2 -12.52 -8.70 8.28
N LYS A 3 -11.29 -8.50 8.77
CA LYS A 3 -10.52 -7.26 8.55
C LYS A 3 -9.56 -7.37 7.36
N ILE A 4 -8.85 -8.49 7.29
CA ILE A 4 -7.80 -8.78 6.30
C ILE A 4 -8.39 -8.85 4.88
N GLU A 5 -9.48 -9.60 4.70
CA GLU A 5 -10.17 -9.69 3.41
C GLU A 5 -10.70 -8.33 2.94
N LYS A 6 -11.15 -7.47 3.87
CA LYS A 6 -11.64 -6.12 3.55
C LYS A 6 -10.52 -5.20 3.06
N LEU A 7 -9.31 -5.32 3.60
CA LEU A 7 -8.16 -4.52 3.15
C LEU A 7 -7.76 -4.88 1.73
N SER A 8 -7.64 -6.19 1.45
CA SER A 8 -7.31 -6.68 0.10
C SER A 8 -8.36 -6.23 -0.92
N SER A 9 -9.65 -6.45 -0.64
CA SER A 9 -10.72 -6.02 -1.56
C SER A 9 -10.76 -4.51 -1.78
N TYR A 10 -10.47 -3.71 -0.74
CA TYR A 10 -10.41 -2.26 -0.88
C TYR A 10 -9.24 -1.81 -1.75
N LEU A 11 -8.05 -2.40 -1.59
CA LEU A 11 -6.90 -2.08 -2.43
C LEU A 11 -7.17 -2.45 -3.89
N GLN A 12 -7.75 -3.63 -4.14
CA GLN A 12 -8.17 -4.06 -5.47
C GLN A 12 -9.18 -3.10 -6.12
N SER A 13 -10.20 -2.65 -5.37
CA SER A 13 -11.19 -1.70 -5.92
C SER A 13 -10.61 -0.32 -6.23
N ASN A 14 -9.42 0.00 -5.70
CA ASN A 14 -8.73 1.27 -5.91
C ASN A 14 -7.56 1.15 -6.91
N GLY A 15 -7.46 0.04 -7.66
CA GLY A 15 -6.50 -0.12 -8.75
C GLY A 15 -5.15 -0.71 -8.35
N PHE A 16 -5.05 -1.34 -7.17
CA PHE A 16 -3.87 -2.08 -6.74
C PHE A 16 -4.15 -3.58 -6.81
N ASP A 17 -3.37 -4.32 -7.60
CA ASP A 17 -3.50 -5.76 -7.65
C ASP A 17 -2.91 -6.36 -6.36
N THR A 18 -3.75 -6.96 -5.52
CA THR A 18 -3.39 -7.38 -4.16
C THR A 18 -3.71 -8.84 -3.95
N ILE A 19 -2.73 -9.60 -3.46
CA ILE A 19 -2.88 -11.02 -3.11
C ILE A 19 -2.64 -11.17 -1.62
N LEU A 20 -3.59 -11.77 -0.90
CA LEU A 20 -3.42 -12.11 0.50
C LEU A 20 -2.57 -13.39 0.64
N LEU A 21 -1.44 -13.29 1.33
CA LEU A 21 -0.52 -14.39 1.61
C LEU A 21 -0.47 -14.66 3.11
N LYS A 22 -1.18 -15.69 3.60
CA LYS A 22 -1.24 -16.05 5.04
C LYS A 22 -1.54 -14.84 5.95
N ALA A 23 -0.51 -14.11 6.39
CA ALA A 23 -0.58 -12.93 7.27
C ALA A 23 0.01 -11.64 6.66
N THR A 24 0.29 -11.61 5.35
CA THR A 24 0.84 -10.45 4.63
C THR A 24 0.11 -10.23 3.30
N TYR A 25 0.30 -9.07 2.69
CA TYR A 25 -0.29 -8.70 1.40
C TYR A 25 0.83 -8.51 0.38
N LEU A 26 0.75 -9.21 -0.74
CA LEU A 26 1.55 -8.87 -1.91
C LEU A 26 0.76 -7.85 -2.73
N VAL A 27 1.21 -6.60 -2.73
CA VAL A 27 0.59 -5.49 -3.46
C VAL A 27 1.44 -5.18 -4.68
N LYS A 28 0.83 -5.23 -5.86
CA LYS A 28 1.40 -4.76 -7.13
C LYS A 28 0.84 -3.38 -7.44
N PHE A 29 1.75 -2.42 -7.49
CA PHE A 29 1.47 -1.04 -7.84
C PHE A 29 1.31 -0.84 -9.36
N PRO A 30 0.71 0.28 -9.81
CA PRO A 30 0.53 0.58 -11.23
C PRO A 30 1.83 0.63 -12.05
N SER A 31 2.95 1.01 -11.45
CA SER A 31 4.27 0.94 -12.12
C SER A 31 4.72 -0.49 -12.45
N GLY A 32 4.09 -1.50 -11.87
CA GLY A 32 4.52 -2.89 -11.90
C GLY A 32 5.38 -3.30 -10.69
N GLN A 33 5.78 -2.36 -9.84
CA GLN A 33 6.49 -2.68 -8.60
C GLN A 33 5.61 -3.50 -7.66
N THR A 34 6.18 -4.54 -7.07
CA THR A 34 5.51 -5.36 -6.04
C THR A 34 6.13 -5.13 -4.68
N MET A 35 5.30 -4.99 -3.65
CA MET A 35 5.72 -4.87 -2.25
C MET A 35 4.95 -5.85 -1.39
N VAL A 36 5.68 -6.56 -0.50
CA VAL A 36 5.06 -7.34 0.56
C VAL A 36 4.81 -6.41 1.74
N MET A 37 3.56 -6.33 2.17
CA MET A 37 3.10 -5.46 3.25
C MET A 37 2.56 -6.30 4.40
N ASP A 38 2.83 -5.89 5.64
CA ASP A 38 2.07 -6.37 6.80
C ASP A 38 0.71 -5.64 6.92
N ASP A 39 -0.11 -6.03 7.91
CA ASP A 39 -1.41 -5.39 8.18
C ASP A 39 -1.29 -3.88 8.40
N LYS A 40 -0.24 -3.40 9.08
CA LYS A 40 -0.06 -1.99 9.40
C LYS A 40 0.28 -1.18 8.15
N GLN A 41 1.17 -1.71 7.31
CA GLN A 41 1.54 -1.10 6.03
C GLN A 41 0.38 -1.06 5.04
N ALA A 42 -0.42 -2.12 4.98
CA ALA A 42 -1.62 -2.17 4.16
C ALA A 42 -2.70 -1.18 4.66
N GLU A 43 -2.91 -1.08 5.98
CA GLU A 43 -3.79 -0.07 6.58
C GLU A 43 -3.33 1.36 6.27
N GLU A 44 -2.03 1.60 6.31
CA GLU A 44 -1.44 2.88 5.97
C GLU A 44 -1.65 3.24 4.49
N LEU A 45 -1.45 2.28 3.57
CA LEU A 45 -1.75 2.49 2.15
C LEU A 45 -3.24 2.83 1.94
N VAL A 46 -4.15 2.12 2.62
CA VAL A 46 -5.59 2.43 2.60
C VAL A 46 -5.87 3.83 3.15
N HIS A 47 -5.17 4.24 4.20
CA HIS A 47 -5.29 5.59 4.75
C HIS A 47 -4.88 6.65 3.71
N PHE A 48 -3.78 6.43 2.98
CA PHE A 48 -3.33 7.32 1.90
C PHE A 48 -4.38 7.48 0.81
N ILE A 49 -4.97 6.37 0.35
CA ILE A 49 -6.04 6.40 -0.65
C ILE A 49 -7.23 7.23 -0.15
N LYS A 50 -7.61 7.06 1.12
CA LYS A 50 -8.73 7.81 1.73
C LYS A 50 -8.41 9.28 1.96
N GLN A 51 -7.17 9.61 2.28
CA GLN A 51 -6.71 10.98 2.50
C GLN A 51 -6.66 11.77 1.18
N TYR A 52 -6.36 11.08 0.07
CA TYR A 52 -6.24 11.68 -1.25
C TYR A 52 -7.15 11.00 -2.29
N PRO A 53 -8.50 11.04 -2.12
CA PRO A 53 -9.44 10.29 -2.97
C PRO A 53 -9.50 10.81 -4.41
N HIS A 54 -8.98 12.00 -4.66
CA HIS A 54 -8.88 12.61 -5.99
C HIS A 54 -7.61 12.18 -6.74
N LEU A 55 -6.67 11.51 -6.07
CA LEU A 55 -5.44 11.03 -6.68
C LEU A 55 -5.65 9.61 -7.21
N GLY A 56 -5.23 9.39 -8.46
CA GLY A 56 -5.19 8.04 -9.05
C GLY A 56 -4.13 7.16 -8.38
N PRO A 57 -4.22 5.83 -8.58
CA PRO A 57 -3.36 4.86 -7.88
C PRO A 57 -1.86 5.07 -8.13
N GLY A 58 -1.47 5.59 -9.31
CA GLY A 58 -0.07 5.92 -9.60
C GLY A 58 0.47 7.09 -8.77
N MET A 59 -0.36 8.08 -8.46
CA MET A 59 0.06 9.17 -7.56
C MET A 59 0.09 8.73 -6.11
N ILE A 60 -0.85 7.87 -5.69
CA ILE A 60 -0.81 7.22 -4.37
C ILE A 60 0.47 6.40 -4.20
N GLU A 61 0.85 5.62 -5.22
CA GLU A 61 2.12 4.88 -5.24
C GLU A 61 3.30 5.82 -4.96
N VAL A 62 3.44 6.91 -5.72
CA VAL A 62 4.55 7.86 -5.57
C VAL A 62 4.59 8.45 -4.16
N LEU A 63 3.45 8.84 -3.59
CA LEU A 63 3.38 9.39 -2.24
C LEU A 63 3.76 8.36 -1.18
N TYR A 64 3.25 7.13 -1.31
CA TYR A 64 3.51 6.04 -0.39
C TYR A 64 4.98 5.62 -0.41
N LEU A 65 5.58 5.48 -1.60
CA LEU A 65 6.98 5.11 -1.77
C LEU A 65 7.92 6.22 -1.29
N ASN A 66 7.63 7.49 -1.59
CA ASN A 66 8.44 8.61 -1.09
C ASN A 66 8.46 8.67 0.45
N LYS A 67 7.30 8.44 1.09
CA LYS A 67 7.25 8.38 2.56
C LYS A 67 8.10 7.23 3.11
N ASN A 68 8.02 6.05 2.51
CA ASN A 68 8.81 4.90 2.96
C ASN A 68 10.32 5.06 2.68
N GLN A 69 10.70 5.71 1.58
CA GLN A 69 12.10 6.06 1.30
C GLN A 69 12.64 7.10 2.28
N ALA A 70 11.84 8.09 2.67
CA ALA A 70 12.21 9.07 3.70
C ALA A 70 12.48 8.41 5.07
N THR A 71 11.81 7.29 5.38
CA THR A 71 12.07 6.51 6.60
C THR A 71 13.26 5.55 6.50
N SER A 72 13.75 5.26 5.29
CA SER A 72 14.95 4.43 5.06
C SER A 72 16.23 5.25 4.86
N GLY A 73 16.14 6.60 4.91
CA GLY A 73 17.24 7.53 4.65
C GLY A 73 17.97 8.10 5.88
N THR A 74 17.68 7.63 7.10
CA THR A 74 18.50 7.96 8.29
C THR A 74 19.40 6.79 8.66
N THR A 75 20.56 6.71 8.03
CA THR A 75 21.74 6.15 8.67
C THR A 75 22.23 7.21 9.66
N PRO A 76 22.28 6.97 10.98
CA PRO A 76 23.03 7.86 11.85
C PRO A 76 24.51 7.73 11.48
N SER A 77 25.13 8.87 11.12
CA SER A 77 26.60 8.99 11.16
C SER A 77 27.07 9.12 12.60
#